data_AF-A0A914L436-F1
#
_entry.id   AF-A0A914L436-F1
#
_cell.length_a   1.000
_cell.length_b   1.000
_cell.length_c   1.000
_cell.angle_alpha   90.00
_cell.angle_beta   90.00
_cell.angle_gamma   90.00
#
_symmetry.space_group_name_H-M   'P 1'
#
loop_
_entity.id
_entity.type
_entity.pdbx_description
1 polymer ?
#
loop_
_entity_poly.entity_id
_entity_poly.type
_entity_poly.pdbx_seq_one_letter_code
_entity_poly.pdbx_strand_id
1 'polypeptide(L)'
;MRERPEFDHFIYTRMMGGGLGNQMYRFAGLYAMGKMLNRTPVYVHEESKMHEIDKELAYVFPNYHSKVYFLKKDFKDFHQFHFAQHCCDYHDPKILLEQNKGRGLYLAGGPNFLDTRYIEHMRPQILKIFEFSKELVSKVSAIKDKIISEDTSSHKICIHTRVGDFKGVGESKTVEVNKAHVRMLKILKRLLKDKTYSLLLFGTDKDFLKTIKVDEVNSWIGPNLRLAKLLEIRNFQ
;
A
#
# COMPACT_ATOMS: atom_id res chain seq x y z
N MET A 1 4.49 -20.78 8.62
CA MET A 1 3.98 -21.93 7.85
C MET A 1 2.79 -21.44 7.04
N ARG A 2 2.69 -21.78 5.74
CA ARG A 2 1.54 -21.36 4.91
C ARG A 2 0.30 -22.17 5.28
N GLU A 3 -0.86 -21.54 5.27
CA GLU A 3 -2.14 -22.21 5.49
C GLU A 3 -2.49 -23.08 4.28
N ARG A 4 -3.43 -24.00 4.40
CA ARG A 4 -4.00 -24.65 3.21
C ARG A 4 -4.85 -23.64 2.43
N PRO A 5 -4.85 -23.69 1.08
CA PRO A 5 -5.81 -22.93 0.28
C PRO A 5 -7.23 -23.11 0.82
N GLU A 6 -7.98 -22.02 0.90
CA GLU A 6 -9.36 -22.04 1.44
C GLU A 6 -10.31 -22.82 0.51
N PHE A 7 -10.05 -22.75 -0.79
CA PHE A 7 -10.79 -23.43 -1.84
C PHE A 7 -9.84 -24.12 -2.82
N ASP A 8 -10.30 -25.23 -3.42
CA ASP A 8 -9.58 -25.99 -4.44
C ASP A 8 -9.70 -25.41 -5.87
N HIS A 9 -10.32 -24.24 -5.98
CA HIS A 9 -10.43 -23.42 -7.19
C HIS A 9 -9.64 -22.13 -6.99
N PHE A 10 -9.05 -21.61 -8.06
CA PHE A 10 -8.08 -20.52 -8.00
C PHE A 10 -8.53 -19.32 -8.84
N ILE A 11 -8.16 -18.12 -8.39
CA ILE A 11 -8.31 -16.87 -9.13
C ILE A 11 -6.97 -16.14 -9.16
N TYR A 12 -6.58 -15.64 -10.33
CA TYR A 12 -5.31 -14.93 -10.49
C TYR A 12 -5.35 -13.96 -11.66
N THR A 13 -4.39 -13.05 -11.68
CA THR A 13 -4.11 -12.15 -12.80
C THR A 13 -2.60 -12.08 -13.01
N ARG A 14 -2.12 -11.30 -13.98
CA ARG A 14 -0.69 -11.04 -14.17
C ARG A 14 -0.12 -10.16 -13.05
N MET A 15 1.21 -10.12 -12.97
CA MET A 15 1.91 -9.21 -12.06
C MET A 15 1.47 -7.76 -12.23
N MET A 16 1.17 -7.07 -11.13
CA MET A 16 1.07 -5.62 -11.19
C MET A 16 2.47 -5.02 -11.29
N GLY A 17 2.68 -4.06 -12.20
CA GLY A 17 3.88 -3.23 -12.14
C GLY A 17 3.95 -2.52 -10.78
N GLY A 18 5.16 -2.30 -10.25
CA GLY A 18 5.39 -1.62 -8.98
C GLY A 18 5.73 -2.54 -7.80
N GLY A 19 5.87 -1.93 -6.62
CA GLY A 19 6.36 -2.59 -5.41
C GLY A 19 5.28 -3.34 -4.60
N LEU A 20 5.62 -3.65 -3.35
CA LEU A 20 4.79 -4.44 -2.42
C LEU A 20 3.35 -3.92 -2.29
N GLY A 21 3.16 -2.60 -2.17
CA GLY A 21 1.81 -2.01 -2.05
C GLY A 21 0.88 -2.37 -3.21
N ASN A 22 1.40 -2.43 -4.43
CA ASN A 22 0.62 -2.83 -5.61
C ASN A 22 0.28 -4.33 -5.57
N GLN A 23 1.20 -5.17 -5.10
CA GLN A 23 0.93 -6.61 -4.94
C GLN A 23 -0.09 -6.88 -3.81
N MET A 24 -0.02 -6.14 -2.71
CA MET A 24 -1.02 -6.22 -1.64
C MET A 24 -2.40 -5.80 -2.14
N TYR A 25 -2.48 -4.72 -2.94
CA TYR A 25 -3.76 -4.29 -3.51
C TYR A 25 -4.35 -5.31 -4.49
N ARG A 26 -3.50 -5.90 -5.35
CA ARG A 26 -3.88 -7.03 -6.22
C ARG A 26 -4.43 -8.18 -5.41
N PHE A 27 -3.72 -8.58 -4.35
CA PHE A 27 -4.16 -9.66 -3.47
C PHE A 27 -5.52 -9.34 -2.85
N ALA A 28 -5.70 -8.12 -2.33
CA ALA A 28 -6.94 -7.70 -1.71
C ALA A 28 -8.13 -7.80 -2.67
N GLY A 29 -7.98 -7.30 -3.91
CA GLY A 29 -9.01 -7.41 -4.94
C GLY A 29 -9.31 -8.86 -5.32
N LEU A 30 -8.28 -9.67 -5.55
CA LEU A 30 -8.44 -11.10 -5.86
C LEU A 30 -9.05 -11.88 -4.69
N TYR A 31 -8.70 -11.54 -3.45
CA TYR A 31 -9.25 -12.16 -2.25
C TYR A 31 -10.75 -11.85 -2.13
N ALA A 32 -11.14 -10.58 -2.32
CA ALA A 32 -12.55 -10.20 -2.24
C ALA A 32 -13.40 -10.86 -3.33
N MET A 33 -12.95 -10.82 -4.58
CA MET A 33 -13.61 -11.52 -5.68
C MET A 33 -13.59 -13.04 -5.48
N GLY A 34 -12.47 -13.58 -4.99
CA GLY A 34 -12.31 -15.00 -4.69
C GLY A 34 -13.31 -15.49 -3.66
N LYS A 35 -13.52 -14.73 -2.58
CA LYS A 35 -14.52 -15.05 -1.56
C LYS A 35 -15.94 -15.11 -2.11
N MET A 36 -16.30 -14.20 -3.02
CA MET A 36 -17.59 -14.23 -3.71
C MET A 36 -17.73 -15.44 -4.65
N LEU A 37 -16.63 -15.86 -5.30
CA LEU A 37 -16.62 -16.93 -6.30
C LEU A 37 -16.27 -18.32 -5.73
N ASN A 38 -16.00 -18.43 -4.42
CA ASN A 38 -15.41 -19.60 -3.77
C ASN A 38 -14.07 -20.03 -4.41
N ARG A 39 -13.16 -19.07 -4.60
CA ARG A 39 -11.82 -19.25 -5.18
C ARG A 39 -10.74 -18.68 -4.28
N THR A 40 -9.60 -19.35 -4.24
CA THR A 40 -8.38 -18.90 -3.54
C THR A 40 -7.55 -18.00 -4.46
N PRO A 41 -7.12 -16.81 -4.01
CA PRO A 41 -6.17 -16.00 -4.77
C PRO A 41 -4.80 -16.68 -4.85
N VAL A 42 -4.22 -16.74 -6.04
CA VAL A 42 -2.90 -17.35 -6.27
C VAL A 42 -2.03 -16.47 -7.18
N TYR A 43 -0.73 -16.69 -7.12
CA TYR A 43 0.28 -16.13 -8.03
C TYR A 43 0.71 -17.19 -9.04
N VAL A 44 1.22 -16.76 -10.20
CA VAL A 44 1.82 -17.70 -11.15
C VAL A 44 3.15 -18.22 -10.60
N HIS A 45 3.52 -19.45 -10.96
CA HIS A 45 4.72 -20.12 -10.42
C HIS A 45 6.00 -19.26 -10.51
N GLU A 46 6.17 -18.56 -11.63
CA GLU A 46 7.40 -17.81 -11.96
C GLU A 46 7.34 -16.32 -11.56
N GLU A 47 6.46 -15.97 -10.62
CA GLU A 47 6.28 -14.58 -10.18
C GLU A 47 7.45 -14.10 -9.30
N SER A 48 8.55 -13.70 -9.95
CA SER A 48 9.84 -13.35 -9.31
C SER A 48 9.71 -12.35 -8.17
N LYS A 49 8.89 -11.29 -8.34
CA LYS A 49 8.73 -10.25 -7.32
C LYS A 49 8.19 -10.80 -6.00
N MET A 50 7.24 -11.73 -6.07
CA MET A 50 6.68 -12.34 -4.86
C MET A 50 7.67 -13.30 -4.20
N HIS A 51 8.50 -13.99 -5.00
CA HIS A 51 9.59 -14.82 -4.47
C HIS A 51 10.69 -13.98 -3.80
N GLU A 52 11.05 -12.83 -4.39
CA GLU A 52 12.05 -11.90 -3.84
C GLU A 52 11.66 -11.41 -2.44
N ILE A 53 10.38 -11.11 -2.23
CA ILE A 53 9.87 -10.53 -0.98
C ILE A 53 9.30 -11.57 -0.01
N ASP A 54 9.33 -12.87 -0.34
CA ASP A 54 8.64 -13.91 0.45
C ASP A 54 9.13 -13.97 1.91
N LYS A 55 10.45 -13.88 2.11
CA LYS A 55 11.06 -13.84 3.45
C LYS A 55 10.68 -12.58 4.22
N GLU A 56 10.67 -11.43 3.55
CA GLU A 56 10.26 -10.15 4.14
C GLU A 56 8.78 -10.20 4.53
N LEU A 57 7.92 -10.74 3.67
CA LEU A 57 6.49 -10.91 3.96
C LEU A 57 6.25 -11.79 5.18
N ALA A 58 6.98 -12.88 5.33
CA ALA A 58 6.87 -13.77 6.49
C ALA A 58 7.15 -13.03 7.81
N TYR A 59 8.06 -12.04 7.78
CA TYR A 59 8.41 -11.21 8.91
C TYR A 59 7.45 -10.03 9.12
N VAL A 60 7.14 -9.29 8.05
CA VAL A 60 6.38 -8.03 8.13
C VAL A 60 4.88 -8.29 8.22
N PHE A 61 4.35 -9.18 7.37
CA PHE A 61 2.91 -9.45 7.23
C PHE A 61 2.62 -10.96 7.30
N PRO A 62 2.76 -11.59 8.48
CA PRO A 62 2.69 -13.05 8.62
C PRO A 62 1.34 -13.65 8.17
N ASN A 63 0.23 -12.94 8.41
CA ASN A 63 -1.12 -13.36 7.99
C ASN A 63 -1.31 -13.29 6.46
N TYR A 64 -0.65 -12.33 5.80
CA TYR A 64 -0.65 -12.24 4.35
C TYR A 64 0.22 -13.35 3.76
N HIS A 65 1.44 -13.50 4.25
CA HIS A 65 2.36 -14.55 3.82
C HIS A 65 1.74 -15.95 3.97
N SER A 66 0.95 -16.21 5.02
CA SER A 66 0.28 -17.51 5.19
C SER A 66 -0.72 -17.84 4.08
N LYS A 67 -1.19 -16.82 3.35
CA LYS A 67 -2.18 -16.89 2.26
C LYS A 67 -1.59 -16.63 0.88
N VAL A 68 -0.27 -16.51 0.75
CA VAL A 68 0.42 -16.40 -0.54
C VAL A 68 0.64 -17.80 -1.12
N TYR A 69 -0.04 -18.08 -2.23
CA TYR A 69 0.02 -19.36 -2.93
C TYR A 69 0.55 -19.19 -4.34
N PHE A 70 1.24 -20.21 -4.84
CA PHE A 70 1.73 -20.25 -6.21
C PHE A 70 1.10 -21.43 -6.94
N LEU A 71 0.67 -21.20 -8.17
CA LEU A 71 0.30 -22.28 -9.07
C LEU A 71 1.50 -23.22 -9.32
N LYS A 72 1.20 -24.47 -9.68
CA LYS A 72 2.22 -25.38 -10.21
C LYS A 72 2.70 -24.87 -11.57
N LYS A 73 3.96 -25.14 -11.91
CA LYS A 73 4.59 -24.71 -13.17
C LYS A 73 3.82 -25.18 -14.42
N ASP A 74 3.19 -26.35 -14.32
CA ASP A 74 2.47 -27.03 -15.40
C ASP A 74 0.94 -26.89 -15.29
N PHE A 75 0.43 -25.96 -14.48
CA PHE A 75 -1.00 -25.74 -14.32
C PHE A 75 -1.64 -25.21 -15.62
N LYS A 76 -2.56 -26.00 -16.21
CA LYS A 76 -3.22 -25.70 -17.49
C LYS A 76 -4.74 -25.66 -17.44
N ASP A 77 -5.36 -26.05 -16.32
CA ASP A 77 -6.81 -26.04 -16.13
C ASP A 77 -7.28 -24.66 -15.69
N PHE A 78 -7.38 -23.74 -16.65
CA PHE A 78 -7.90 -22.39 -16.40
C PHE A 78 -8.80 -21.90 -17.53
N HIS A 79 -9.78 -21.08 -17.14
CA HIS A 79 -10.54 -20.24 -18.05
C HIS A 79 -10.00 -18.81 -18.00
N GLN A 80 -9.80 -18.20 -19.17
CA GLN A 80 -9.38 -16.81 -19.27
C GLN A 80 -10.59 -15.91 -19.50
N PHE A 81 -10.73 -14.85 -18.71
CA PHE A 81 -11.78 -13.85 -18.86
C PHE A 81 -11.21 -12.45 -18.87
N HIS A 82 -11.70 -11.61 -19.79
CA HIS A 82 -11.25 -10.23 -19.88
C HIS A 82 -11.99 -9.35 -18.87
N PHE A 83 -11.26 -8.78 -17.91
CA PHE A 83 -11.86 -8.04 -16.80
C PHE A 83 -11.05 -6.80 -16.44
N ALA A 84 -11.73 -5.67 -16.20
CA ALA A 84 -11.13 -4.39 -15.78
C ALA A 84 -9.88 -4.00 -16.62
N GLN A 85 -10.06 -3.91 -17.95
CA GLN A 85 -8.94 -3.76 -18.89
C GLN A 85 -8.18 -2.43 -18.74
N HIS A 86 -8.84 -1.37 -18.26
CA HIS A 86 -8.25 -0.05 -18.04
C HIS A 86 -8.01 0.21 -16.57
N CYS A 87 -7.03 1.07 -16.26
CA CYS A 87 -6.83 1.46 -14.86
C CYS A 87 -8.08 2.12 -14.34
N CYS A 88 -8.40 1.77 -13.10
CA CYS A 88 -9.22 2.61 -12.26
C CYS A 88 -10.72 2.60 -12.65
N ASP A 89 -11.09 1.77 -13.63
CA ASP A 89 -12.48 1.46 -13.95
C ASP A 89 -13.02 0.36 -13.03
N TYR A 90 -14.24 0.60 -12.53
CA TYR A 90 -14.98 -0.41 -11.78
C TYR A 90 -15.90 -1.18 -12.70
N HIS A 91 -15.74 -2.49 -12.67
CA HIS A 91 -16.64 -3.45 -13.29
C HIS A 91 -17.25 -4.27 -12.15
N ASP A 92 -18.58 -4.40 -12.11
CA ASP A 92 -19.21 -5.23 -11.07
C ASP A 92 -18.68 -6.68 -11.18
N PRO A 93 -18.00 -7.21 -10.16
CA PRO A 93 -17.42 -8.54 -10.22
C PRO A 93 -18.47 -9.65 -10.33
N LYS A 94 -19.77 -9.38 -10.11
CA LYS A 94 -20.85 -10.36 -10.33
C LYS A 94 -20.87 -10.95 -11.74
N ILE A 95 -20.37 -10.22 -12.75
CA ILE A 95 -20.23 -10.76 -14.11
C ILE A 95 -19.32 -12.00 -14.17
N LEU A 96 -18.45 -12.19 -13.17
CA LEU A 96 -17.58 -13.35 -13.05
C LEU A 96 -18.32 -14.62 -12.60
N LEU A 97 -19.53 -14.52 -12.06
CA LEU A 97 -20.31 -15.70 -11.63
C LEU A 97 -20.61 -16.63 -12.81
N GLU A 98 -20.92 -16.07 -13.97
CA GLU A 98 -21.15 -16.82 -15.22
C GLU A 98 -19.86 -17.42 -15.80
N GLN A 99 -18.71 -16.85 -15.41
CA GLN A 99 -17.37 -17.23 -15.85
C GLN A 99 -16.68 -18.16 -14.85
N ASN A 100 -17.37 -18.55 -13.77
CA ASN A 100 -16.84 -19.32 -12.67
C ASN A 100 -16.70 -20.81 -13.01
N LYS A 101 -15.90 -21.12 -14.04
CA LYS A 101 -15.69 -22.46 -14.61
C LYS A 101 -14.25 -22.92 -14.45
N GLY A 102 -14.04 -24.23 -14.45
CA GLY A 102 -12.70 -24.85 -14.35
C GLY A 102 -11.98 -24.56 -13.04
N ARG A 103 -10.82 -25.19 -12.82
CA ARG A 103 -10.08 -25.02 -11.55
C ARG A 103 -9.43 -23.65 -11.43
N GLY A 104 -8.98 -23.04 -12.52
CA GLY A 104 -8.41 -21.70 -12.54
C GLY A 104 -9.31 -20.68 -13.23
N LEU A 105 -9.41 -19.48 -12.67
CA LEU A 105 -9.95 -18.30 -13.33
C LEU A 105 -8.83 -17.28 -13.49
N TYR A 106 -8.39 -17.09 -14.72
CA TYR A 106 -7.39 -16.10 -15.08
C TYR A 106 -8.09 -14.82 -15.56
N LEU A 107 -7.97 -13.75 -14.77
CA LEU A 107 -8.47 -12.44 -15.13
C LEU A 107 -7.44 -11.74 -16.04
N ALA A 108 -7.68 -11.81 -17.35
CA ALA A 108 -6.91 -11.15 -18.37
C ALA A 108 -7.30 -9.67 -18.46
N GLY A 109 -6.39 -8.80 -18.09
CA GLY A 109 -6.61 -7.37 -18.02
C GLY A 109 -5.41 -6.72 -17.37
N GLY A 110 -5.30 -5.40 -17.50
CA GLY A 110 -4.25 -4.68 -16.80
C GLY A 110 -4.41 -4.85 -15.28
N PRO A 111 -3.31 -4.76 -14.52
CA PRO A 111 -3.30 -4.88 -13.07
C PRO A 111 -3.97 -3.67 -12.40
N ASN A 112 -5.31 -3.67 -12.41
CA ASN A 112 -6.08 -2.44 -12.24
C ASN A 112 -7.17 -2.53 -11.16
N PHE A 113 -7.10 -3.52 -10.26
CA PHE A 113 -8.03 -3.62 -9.13
C PHE A 113 -7.83 -2.50 -8.10
N LEU A 114 -7.38 -1.31 -8.51
CA LEU A 114 -7.11 -0.14 -7.68
C LEU A 114 -8.40 0.55 -7.19
N ASP A 115 -9.55 0.25 -7.79
CA ASP A 115 -10.83 0.77 -7.30
C ASP A 115 -11.19 0.14 -5.93
N THR A 116 -11.42 0.99 -4.92
CA THR A 116 -11.71 0.55 -3.55
C THR A 116 -13.01 -0.22 -3.42
N ARG A 117 -13.96 -0.06 -4.36
CA ARG A 117 -15.26 -0.75 -4.33
C ARG A 117 -15.12 -2.27 -4.38
N TYR A 118 -14.05 -2.80 -4.96
CA TYR A 118 -13.78 -4.24 -4.95
C TYR A 118 -13.56 -4.80 -3.54
N ILE A 119 -13.01 -4.00 -2.63
CA ILE A 119 -12.54 -4.46 -1.32
C ILE A 119 -13.33 -3.89 -0.14
N GLU A 120 -14.14 -2.86 -0.36
CA GLU A 120 -14.81 -2.08 0.68
C GLU A 120 -15.65 -2.96 1.62
N HIS A 121 -16.48 -3.84 1.06
CA HIS A 121 -17.31 -4.77 1.82
C HIS A 121 -16.53 -5.81 2.64
N MET A 122 -15.24 -6.02 2.33
CA MET A 122 -14.34 -6.97 3.03
C MET A 122 -13.22 -6.27 3.80
N ARG A 123 -13.28 -4.95 3.92
CA ARG A 123 -12.21 -4.14 4.51
C ARG A 123 -11.74 -4.66 5.88
N PRO A 124 -12.61 -5.02 6.86
CA PRO A 124 -12.13 -5.54 8.14
C PRO A 124 -11.30 -6.81 8.02
N GLN A 125 -11.66 -7.71 7.11
CA GLN A 125 -10.94 -8.97 6.89
C GLN A 125 -9.60 -8.73 6.18
N ILE A 126 -9.59 -7.86 5.18
CA ILE A 126 -8.38 -7.49 4.44
C ILE A 126 -7.37 -6.79 5.37
N LEU A 127 -7.84 -5.89 6.24
CA LEU A 127 -6.99 -5.25 7.24
C LEU A 127 -6.35 -6.28 8.18
N LYS A 128 -7.12 -7.30 8.61
CA LYS A 128 -6.59 -8.40 9.42
C LYS A 128 -5.53 -9.24 8.68
N ILE A 129 -5.71 -9.46 7.38
CA ILE A 129 -4.71 -10.16 6.56
C ILE A 129 -3.41 -9.35 6.48
N PHE A 130 -3.51 -8.02 6.37
CA PHE A 130 -2.34 -7.13 6.30
C PHE A 130 -1.90 -6.58 7.67
N GLU A 131 -2.26 -7.25 8.76
CA GLU A 131 -1.72 -6.92 10.07
C GLU A 131 -0.21 -7.15 10.09
N PHE A 132 0.51 -6.16 10.62
CA PHE A 132 1.93 -6.26 10.86
C PHE A 132 2.23 -7.33 11.92
N SER A 133 3.40 -7.95 11.87
CA SER A 133 3.83 -8.86 12.92
C SER A 133 3.93 -8.16 14.27
N LYS A 134 3.64 -8.89 15.34
CA LYS A 134 3.73 -8.38 16.72
C LYS A 134 5.13 -7.83 17.04
N GLU A 135 6.17 -8.47 16.51
CA GLU A 135 7.54 -8.03 16.70
C GLU A 135 7.78 -6.65 16.06
N LEU A 136 7.36 -6.46 14.80
CA LEU A 136 7.50 -5.18 14.12
C LEU A 136 6.66 -4.09 14.79
N VAL A 137 5.42 -4.42 15.20
CA VAL A 137 4.56 -3.51 15.97
C VAL A 137 5.26 -3.05 17.25
N SER A 138 5.93 -3.95 17.98
CA SER A 138 6.68 -3.59 19.19
C SER A 138 7.85 -2.63 18.88
N LYS A 139 8.64 -2.91 17.84
CA LYS A 139 9.77 -2.06 17.42
C LYS A 139 9.31 -0.67 16.99
N VAL A 140 8.27 -0.62 16.15
CA VAL A 140 7.69 0.64 15.66
C VAL A 140 7.01 1.41 16.78
N SER A 141 6.36 0.74 17.73
CA SER A 141 5.73 1.41 18.88
C SER A 141 6.77 2.14 19.72
N ALA A 142 7.93 1.54 19.99
CA ALA A 142 9.01 2.24 20.71
C ALA A 142 9.51 3.49 19.96
N ILE A 143 9.64 3.42 18.63
CA ILE A 143 10.01 4.57 17.80
C ILE A 143 8.90 5.62 17.83
N LYS A 144 7.65 5.21 17.66
CA LYS A 144 6.46 6.07 17.70
C LYS A 144 6.39 6.79 19.04
N ASP A 145 6.56 6.08 20.15
CA ASP A 145 6.54 6.68 21.48
C ASP A 145 7.67 7.69 21.61
N LYS A 146 8.90 7.37 21.18
CA LYS A 146 10.00 8.35 21.19
C LYS A 146 9.73 9.61 20.33
N ILE A 147 8.94 9.50 19.27
CA ILE A 147 8.67 10.63 18.35
C ILE A 147 7.42 11.42 18.75
N ILE A 148 6.41 10.74 19.30
CA ILE A 148 5.10 11.32 19.57
C ILE A 148 4.93 11.65 21.05
N SER A 149 5.47 10.84 21.97
CA SER A 149 5.26 11.01 23.42
C SER A 149 6.02 12.18 24.03
N GLU A 150 7.11 12.64 23.40
CA GLU A 150 7.85 13.83 23.86
C GLU A 150 7.02 15.11 23.73
N ASP A 151 6.00 15.14 22.86
CA ASP A 151 5.10 16.27 22.71
C ASP A 151 3.65 15.78 22.54
N THR A 152 2.97 15.56 23.67
CA THR A 152 1.56 15.17 23.72
C THR A 152 0.59 16.34 23.50
N SER A 153 1.10 17.58 23.52
CA SER A 153 0.29 18.80 23.45
C SER A 153 -0.07 19.23 22.02
N SER A 154 0.68 18.73 21.03
CA SER A 154 0.53 19.15 19.63
C SER A 154 -0.13 18.10 18.74
N HIS A 155 -0.86 18.58 17.73
CA HIS A 155 -1.48 17.76 16.72
C HIS A 155 -0.42 17.24 15.75
N LYS A 156 -0.33 15.92 15.57
CA LYS A 156 0.66 15.31 14.66
C LYS A 156 0.12 15.20 13.25
N ILE A 157 0.90 15.66 12.27
CA ILE A 157 0.56 15.62 10.85
C ILE A 157 1.65 14.84 10.14
N CYS A 158 1.30 13.67 9.62
CA CYS A 158 2.20 12.81 8.87
C CYS A 158 2.10 13.12 7.39
N ILE A 159 3.23 13.43 6.76
CA ILE A 159 3.31 13.72 5.32
C ILE A 159 4.25 12.68 4.71
N HIS A 160 3.71 11.86 3.81
CA HIS A 160 4.50 10.92 3.03
C HIS A 160 4.73 11.49 1.63
N THR A 161 6.00 11.58 1.24
CA THR A 161 6.42 12.08 -0.06
C THR A 161 7.17 11.01 -0.84
N ARG A 162 6.64 10.64 -2.00
CA ARG A 162 7.26 9.69 -2.92
C ARG A 162 7.76 10.43 -4.16
N VAL A 163 9.06 10.74 -4.17
CA VAL A 163 9.73 11.36 -5.33
C VAL A 163 10.67 10.37 -6.01
N GLY A 164 11.38 9.53 -5.26
CA GLY A 164 12.50 8.70 -5.71
C GLY A 164 12.33 8.07 -7.10
N ASP A 165 11.57 6.98 -7.19
CA ASP A 165 11.33 6.22 -8.43
C ASP A 165 10.42 6.93 -9.45
N PHE A 166 9.85 8.08 -9.07
CA PHE A 166 8.97 8.91 -9.91
C PHE A 166 9.65 10.18 -10.42
N LYS A 167 10.96 10.37 -10.17
CA LYS A 167 11.70 11.53 -10.67
C LYS A 167 11.54 11.66 -12.18
N GLY A 168 10.97 12.77 -12.62
CA GLY A 168 10.78 13.09 -14.04
C GLY A 168 9.47 12.59 -14.64
N VAL A 169 8.60 11.90 -13.89
CA VAL A 169 7.31 11.38 -14.37
C VAL A 169 6.15 12.10 -13.69
N GLY A 170 5.26 12.72 -14.48
CA GLY A 170 4.01 13.34 -14.01
C GLY A 170 4.19 14.44 -12.93
N GLU A 171 3.30 14.45 -11.94
CA GLU A 171 3.27 15.41 -10.81
C GLU A 171 4.39 15.20 -9.77
N SER A 172 5.26 14.20 -9.98
CA SER A 172 6.36 13.86 -9.06
C SER A 172 7.65 14.62 -9.35
N LYS A 173 7.59 15.68 -10.17
CA LYS A 173 8.70 16.63 -10.31
C LYS A 173 8.91 17.31 -8.96
N THR A 174 10.16 17.35 -8.48
CA THR A 174 10.56 17.97 -7.20
C THR A 174 9.93 19.35 -6.97
N VAL A 175 9.84 20.17 -8.02
CA VAL A 175 9.23 21.51 -7.97
C VAL A 175 7.73 21.47 -7.63
N GLU A 176 6.98 20.55 -8.24
CA GLU A 176 5.53 20.43 -8.01
C GLU A 176 5.23 19.86 -6.62
N VAL A 177 6.03 18.89 -6.16
CA VAL A 177 5.94 18.37 -4.80
C VAL A 177 6.23 19.46 -3.76
N ASN A 178 7.24 20.30 -3.98
CA ASN A 178 7.52 21.44 -3.10
C ASN A 178 6.36 22.45 -3.08
N LYS A 179 5.76 22.76 -4.24
CA LYS A 179 4.56 23.62 -4.31
C LYS A 179 3.38 23.01 -3.53
N ALA A 180 3.18 21.68 -3.63
CA ALA A 180 2.13 20.98 -2.90
C ALA A 180 2.34 21.07 -1.37
N HIS A 181 3.57 20.89 -0.89
CA HIS A 181 3.90 21.08 0.53
C HIS A 181 3.60 22.50 1.01
N VAL A 182 4.04 23.53 0.27
CA VAL A 182 3.77 24.94 0.65
C VAL A 182 2.27 25.22 0.70
N ARG A 183 1.48 24.71 -0.26
CA ARG A 183 0.02 24.87 -0.27
C ARG A 183 -0.62 24.17 0.94
N MET A 184 -0.23 22.93 1.21
CA MET A 184 -0.72 22.16 2.36
C MET A 184 -0.44 22.90 3.68
N LEU A 185 0.78 23.40 3.87
CA LEU A 185 1.16 24.13 5.09
C LEU A 185 0.35 25.41 5.28
N LYS A 186 0.04 26.14 4.19
CA LYS A 186 -0.85 27.31 4.25
C LYS A 186 -2.27 26.93 4.67
N ILE A 187 -2.80 25.82 4.18
CA ILE A 187 -4.12 25.30 4.57
C ILE A 187 -4.11 24.90 6.05
N LEU A 188 -3.09 24.15 6.48
CA LEU A 188 -2.94 23.72 7.87
C LEU A 188 -2.85 24.91 8.84
N LYS A 189 -2.09 25.95 8.49
CA LYS A 189 -2.01 27.19 9.29
C LYS A 189 -3.39 27.84 9.51
N ARG A 190 -4.26 27.81 8.48
CA ARG A 190 -5.63 28.34 8.58
C ARG A 190 -6.51 27.46 9.46
N LEU A 191 -6.44 26.14 9.27
CA LEU A 191 -7.27 25.17 10.00
C LEU A 191 -6.85 24.99 11.46
N LEU A 192 -5.58 25.22 11.77
CA LEU A 192 -4.98 24.95 13.09
C LEU A 192 -4.47 26.23 13.76
N LYS A 193 -5.03 27.39 13.41
CA LYS A 193 -4.55 28.72 13.82
C LYS A 193 -4.23 28.84 15.32
N ASP A 194 -5.05 28.23 16.17
CA ASP A 194 -4.95 28.28 17.63
C ASP A 194 -4.44 26.97 18.25
N LYS A 195 -3.91 26.05 17.43
CA LYS A 195 -3.44 24.73 17.84
C LYS A 195 -1.94 24.61 17.58
N THR A 196 -1.21 24.04 18.53
CA THR A 196 0.16 23.58 18.27
C THR A 196 0.10 22.32 17.42
N TYR A 197 0.95 22.22 16.40
CA TYR A 197 1.07 21.02 15.57
C TYR A 197 2.51 20.67 15.27
N SER A 198 2.75 19.37 15.06
CA SER A 198 4.04 18.84 14.62
C SER A 198 3.95 18.12 13.30
N LEU A 199 4.94 18.36 12.44
CA LEU A 199 5.06 17.67 11.16
C LEU A 199 6.00 16.46 11.31
N LEU A 200 5.54 15.32 10.80
CA LEU A 200 6.31 14.09 10.64
C LEU A 200 6.46 13.84 9.14
N LEU A 201 7.68 14.01 8.63
CA LEU A 201 7.97 13.88 7.20
C LEU A 201 8.56 12.50 6.92
N PHE A 202 7.93 11.78 6.00
CA PHE A 202 8.31 10.46 5.54
C PHE A 202 8.65 10.52 4.05
N GLY A 203 9.78 9.95 3.65
CA GLY A 203 10.13 9.88 2.23
C GLY A 203 11.31 8.95 1.95
N THR A 204 11.50 8.63 0.67
CA THR A 204 12.54 7.70 0.18
C THR A 204 13.80 8.42 -0.32
N ASP A 205 13.71 9.73 -0.56
CA ASP A 205 14.81 10.56 -1.07
C ASP A 205 15.34 11.51 0.02
N LYS A 206 16.50 11.18 0.59
CA LYS A 206 17.15 12.00 1.63
C LYS A 206 17.46 13.41 1.15
N ASP A 207 17.90 13.56 -0.09
CA ASP A 207 18.36 14.85 -0.60
C ASP A 207 17.17 15.76 -0.85
N PHE A 208 16.08 15.19 -1.38
CA PHE A 208 14.80 15.87 -1.43
C PHE A 208 14.30 16.28 -0.03
N LEU A 209 14.31 15.36 0.94
CA LEU A 209 13.90 15.67 2.31
C LEU A 209 14.73 16.80 2.95
N LYS A 210 16.03 16.90 2.62
CA LYS A 210 16.89 18.03 3.03
C LYS A 210 16.55 19.34 2.31
N THR A 211 15.99 19.29 1.09
CA THR A 211 15.55 20.51 0.39
C THR A 211 14.29 21.14 0.97
N ILE A 212 13.56 20.43 1.83
CA ILE A 212 12.44 20.99 2.59
C ILE A 212 13.06 21.91 3.66
N LYS A 213 13.24 23.19 3.30
CA LYS A 213 13.82 24.20 4.19
C LYS A 213 12.85 24.54 5.32
N VAL A 214 13.07 23.93 6.48
CA VAL A 214 12.23 24.12 7.67
C VAL A 214 12.36 25.54 8.25
N ASP A 215 13.48 26.23 8.03
CA ASP A 215 13.68 27.60 8.55
C ASP A 215 12.89 28.67 7.77
N GLU A 216 12.68 28.46 6.47
CA GLU A 216 11.69 29.22 5.68
C GLU A 216 10.26 28.84 6.12
N VAL A 217 10.03 27.63 6.59
CA VAL A 217 8.74 27.20 7.15
C VAL A 217 8.47 27.85 8.52
N ASN A 218 9.48 28.02 9.37
CA ASN A 218 9.37 28.71 10.68
C ASN A 218 9.06 30.21 10.52
N SER A 219 9.72 30.90 9.58
CA SER A 219 9.46 32.33 9.31
C SER A 219 8.08 32.61 8.70
N TRP A 220 7.45 31.62 8.04
CA TRP A 220 6.15 31.77 7.40
C TRP A 220 4.95 31.37 8.28
N ILE A 221 5.18 30.59 9.35
CA ILE A 221 4.10 29.85 10.02
C ILE A 221 3.82 30.32 11.45
N GLY A 222 4.73 31.06 12.08
CA GLY A 222 4.53 31.61 13.42
C GLY A 222 4.87 30.61 14.54
N PRO A 223 4.74 31.00 15.81
CA PRO A 223 5.34 30.29 16.95
C PRO A 223 4.73 28.91 17.27
N ASN A 224 3.64 28.54 16.62
CA ASN A 224 2.83 27.36 16.95
C ASN A 224 3.24 26.06 16.21
N LEU A 225 4.21 26.13 15.30
CA LEU A 225 4.73 24.95 14.59
C LEU A 225 5.98 24.40 15.25
N ARG A 226 6.03 23.07 15.44
CA ARG A 226 7.23 22.34 15.85
C ARG A 226 7.58 21.29 14.80
N LEU A 227 8.78 21.32 14.22
CA LEU A 227 9.25 20.19 13.43
C LEU A 227 9.63 19.05 14.38
N ALA A 228 8.92 17.92 14.32
CA ALA A 228 9.19 16.80 15.22
C ALA A 228 10.26 15.85 14.66
N LYS A 229 10.25 15.53 13.36
CA LYS A 229 11.29 14.68 12.77
C LYS A 229 11.23 14.56 11.25
N LEU A 230 12.40 14.45 10.64
CA LEU A 230 12.60 13.92 9.29
C LEU A 230 12.97 12.44 9.42
N LEU A 231 12.13 11.55 8.88
CA LEU A 231 12.39 10.12 8.85
C LEU A 231 12.59 9.66 7.41
N GLU A 232 13.77 9.13 7.16
CA GLU A 232 14.06 8.42 5.94
C GLU A 232 13.52 6.99 6.04
N ILE A 233 12.64 6.62 5.12
CA ILE A 233 12.20 5.23 4.95
C ILE A 233 13.16 4.55 3.98
N ARG A 234 14.36 4.19 4.45
CA ARG A 234 15.25 3.28 3.70
C ARG A 234 15.45 1.93 4.38
N ASN A 235 15.23 1.83 5.69
CA ASN A 235 15.58 0.63 6.47
C ASN A 235 14.41 0.11 7.33
N PHE A 236 13.28 -0.20 6.71
CA PHE A 236 12.37 -1.22 7.24
C PHE A 236 12.55 -2.56 6.49
N GLN A 237 13.69 -2.73 5.81
CA GLN A 237 14.16 -3.95 5.17
C GLN A 237 15.07 -4.72 6.11
#